data_AF-A0A4Y2DQI9-F1
#
_entry.id   AF-A0A4Y2DQI9-F1
#
_cell.length_a   1.000
_cell.length_b   1.000
_cell.length_c   1.000
_cell.angle_alpha   90.00
_cell.angle_beta   90.00
_cell.angle_gamma   90.00
#
_symmetry.space_group_name_H-M   'P 1'
#
loop_
_entity.id
_entity.type
_entity.pdbx_description
1 polymer ?
#
loop_
_entity_poly.entity_id
_entity_poly.type
_entity_poly.pdbx_seq_one_letter_code
_entity_poly.pdbx_strand_id
1 'polypeptide(L)'
;MKEVYGEQCLARCTIFRFCQRYEAKRVNIKDLPRPGQAHVATNNATISAVDEFIQRNRRIATLEIAVELSISKGTVHHIIHKKLGYGKVCEQWVPKHLSENQKTARMGVCLTQQFLKPSTPFLRSETSVLVSMAIIYSFTVPHEL
;
A
#
# COMPACT_ATOMS: atom_id res chain seq x y z
N MET A 1 37.91 -26.86 15.69
CA MET A 1 36.75 -25.93 15.69
C MET A 1 36.51 -25.34 17.08
N LYS A 2 36.21 -26.15 18.11
CA LYS A 2 36.00 -25.64 19.49
C LYS A 2 37.26 -24.99 20.10
N GLU A 3 38.45 -25.44 19.72
CA GLU A 3 39.71 -24.82 20.12
C GLU A 3 39.91 -23.39 19.60
N VAL A 4 39.34 -23.06 18.42
CA VAL A 4 39.52 -21.75 17.76
C VAL A 4 38.33 -20.83 18.01
N TYR A 5 37.11 -21.37 17.98
CA TYR A 5 35.85 -20.62 18.08
C TYR A 5 35.13 -20.78 19.43
N GLY A 6 35.70 -21.56 20.35
CA GLY A 6 35.12 -21.77 21.68
C GLY A 6 33.70 -22.33 21.62
N GLU A 7 32.83 -21.82 22.48
CA GLU A 7 31.42 -22.19 22.57
C GLU A 7 30.57 -21.67 21.40
N GLN A 8 31.06 -20.69 20.66
CA GLN A 8 30.37 -20.15 19.48
C GLN A 8 30.57 -21.02 18.23
N CYS A 9 31.22 -22.19 18.35
CA CYS A 9 31.44 -23.09 17.25
C CYS A 9 30.12 -23.71 16.74
N LEU A 10 29.98 -23.82 15.41
CA LEU A 10 28.86 -24.51 14.81
C LEU A 10 28.88 -26.01 15.14
N ALA A 11 27.70 -26.60 15.34
CA ALA A 11 27.56 -28.02 15.53
C ALA A 11 28.13 -28.82 14.34
N ARG A 12 28.76 -29.97 14.63
CA ARG A 12 29.41 -30.84 13.63
C ARG A 12 28.47 -31.22 12.46
N CYS A 13 27.18 -31.42 12.76
CA CYS A 13 26.16 -31.73 11.75
C CYS A 13 25.92 -30.57 10.76
N THR A 14 25.99 -29.32 11.22
CA THR A 14 25.85 -28.13 10.38
C THR A 14 27.04 -27.98 9.44
N ILE A 15 28.25 -28.23 9.95
CA ILE A 15 29.50 -28.20 9.15
C ILE A 15 29.45 -29.26 8.06
N PHE A 16 29.05 -30.49 8.39
CA PHE A 16 28.94 -31.57 7.40
C PHE A 16 27.93 -31.25 6.29
N ARG A 17 26.74 -30.72 6.66
CA ARG A 17 25.74 -30.25 5.69
C ARG A 17 26.27 -29.13 4.80
N PHE A 18 27.15 -28.27 5.32
CA PHE A 18 27.78 -27.22 4.54
C PHE A 18 28.79 -27.78 3.53
N CYS A 19 29.66 -28.71 3.96
CA CYS A 19 30.61 -29.39 3.05
C CYS A 19 29.89 -30.11 1.91
N GLN A 20 28.80 -30.84 2.21
CA GLN A 20 27.99 -31.50 1.18
C GLN A 20 27.41 -30.51 0.16
N ARG A 21 26.95 -29.34 0.61
CA ARG A 21 26.44 -28.28 -0.29
C ARG A 21 27.56 -27.70 -1.15
N TYR A 22 28.75 -27.52 -0.57
CA TYR A 22 29.92 -27.03 -1.29
C TYR A 22 30.37 -28.02 -2.38
N GLU A 23 30.44 -29.31 -2.07
CA GLU A 23 30.71 -30.39 -3.05
C GLU A 23 29.65 -30.42 -4.16
N ALA A 24 28.39 -30.14 -3.83
CA ALA A 24 27.30 -29.95 -4.79
C ALA A 24 27.40 -28.62 -5.59
N LYS A 25 28.58 -27.98 -5.62
CA LYS A 25 28.90 -26.72 -6.32
C LYS A 25 28.01 -25.54 -5.93
N ARG A 26 27.39 -25.59 -4.75
CA ARG A 26 26.60 -24.47 -4.24
C ARG A 26 27.51 -23.45 -3.57
N VAL A 27 27.95 -22.48 -4.35
CA VAL A 27 28.91 -21.44 -3.93
C VAL A 27 28.22 -20.31 -3.12
N ASN A 28 26.90 -20.19 -3.20
CA ASN A 28 26.18 -19.15 -2.47
C ASN A 28 26.12 -19.46 -0.96
N ILE A 29 26.77 -18.59 -0.17
CA ILE A 29 26.84 -18.64 1.29
C ILE A 29 25.53 -18.17 1.93
N LYS A 30 24.74 -17.33 1.24
CA LYS A 30 23.46 -16.83 1.75
C LYS A 30 22.42 -17.95 1.79
N ASP A 31 21.55 -17.88 2.79
CA ASP A 31 20.37 -18.73 2.87
C ASP A 31 19.50 -18.53 1.63
N LEU A 32 18.92 -19.63 1.14
CA LEU A 32 17.87 -19.53 0.13
C LEU A 32 16.65 -18.86 0.73
N PRO A 33 15.80 -18.22 -0.10
CA PRO A 33 14.49 -17.79 0.33
C PRO A 33 13.81 -18.94 1.04
N ARG A 34 13.56 -18.75 2.34
CA ARG A 34 12.85 -19.74 3.14
C ARG A 34 11.41 -19.74 2.64
N PRO A 35 10.83 -20.90 2.29
CA PRO A 35 9.40 -20.95 2.01
C PRO A 35 8.68 -20.41 3.25
N GLY A 36 8.01 -19.27 3.09
CA GLY A 36 7.19 -18.68 4.13
C GLY A 36 5.94 -19.53 4.34
N GLN A 37 5.17 -19.21 5.38
CA GLN A 37 3.83 -19.76 5.53
C GLN A 37 3.00 -19.35 4.31
N ALA A 38 2.47 -20.32 3.57
CA ALA A 38 1.52 -20.04 2.52
C ALA A 38 0.34 -19.28 3.14
N HIS A 39 0.08 -18.06 2.68
CA HIS A 39 -1.10 -17.31 3.07
C HIS A 39 -2.33 -17.95 2.40
N VAL A 40 -2.77 -19.09 2.94
CA VAL A 40 -3.98 -19.82 2.51
C VAL A 40 -5.23 -18.92 2.56
N ALA A 41 -5.20 -17.83 3.35
CA ALA A 41 -6.29 -16.86 3.47
C ALA A 41 -6.38 -15.83 2.33
N THR A 42 -5.44 -15.80 1.38
CA THR A 42 -5.38 -14.77 0.33
C THR A 42 -5.60 -15.36 -1.06
N ASN A 43 -6.79 -15.92 -1.27
CA ASN A 43 -7.23 -16.38 -2.58
C ASN A 43 -7.56 -15.19 -3.50
N ASN A 44 -7.44 -15.37 -4.82
CA ASN A 44 -7.82 -14.32 -5.78
C ASN A 44 -9.27 -13.85 -5.59
N ALA A 45 -10.18 -14.75 -5.23
CA ALA A 45 -11.57 -14.41 -4.93
C ALA A 45 -11.71 -13.41 -3.76
N THR A 46 -10.94 -13.58 -2.68
CA THR A 46 -10.99 -12.67 -1.54
C THR A 46 -10.34 -11.33 -1.87
N ILE A 47 -9.28 -11.32 -2.69
CA ILE A 47 -8.67 -10.08 -3.20
C ILE A 47 -9.69 -9.28 -4.03
N SER A 48 -10.38 -9.92 -4.98
CA SER A 48 -11.37 -9.25 -5.82
C SER A 48 -12.57 -8.74 -5.01
N ALA A 49 -13.03 -9.51 -4.01
CA ALA A 49 -14.10 -9.06 -3.14
C ALA A 49 -13.71 -7.80 -2.35
N VAL A 50 -12.50 -7.77 -1.77
CA VAL A 50 -11.98 -6.57 -1.07
C VAL A 50 -11.90 -5.37 -2.02
N ASP A 51 -11.43 -5.56 -3.25
CA ASP A 51 -11.38 -4.47 -4.24
C ASP A 51 -12.78 -3.94 -4.57
N GLU A 52 -13.75 -4.83 -4.76
CA GLU A 52 -15.14 -4.43 -5.03
C GLU A 52 -15.75 -3.60 -3.88
N PHE A 53 -15.50 -3.98 -2.62
CA PHE A 53 -15.93 -3.19 -1.47
C PHE A 53 -15.36 -1.77 -1.49
N ILE A 54 -14.07 -1.64 -1.81
CA ILE A 54 -13.39 -0.35 -1.89
C ILE A 54 -13.90 0.47 -3.07
N GLN A 55 -14.17 -0.16 -4.22
CA GLN A 55 -14.71 0.52 -5.40
C GLN A 55 -16.12 1.06 -5.16
N ARG A 56 -16.99 0.28 -4.49
CA ARG A 56 -18.36 0.70 -4.13
C ARG A 56 -18.37 1.84 -3.12
N ASN A 57 -17.53 1.76 -2.08
CA ASN A 57 -17.41 2.81 -1.08
C ASN A 57 -15.93 3.06 -0.75
N ARG A 58 -15.39 4.14 -1.31
CA ARG A 58 -13.98 4.50 -1.10
C ARG A 58 -13.66 4.90 0.35
N ARG A 59 -14.67 5.16 1.19
CA ARG A 59 -14.55 5.54 2.60
C ARG A 59 -14.75 4.40 3.60
N ILE A 60 -14.90 3.17 3.11
CA ILE A 60 -15.21 2.01 3.95
C ILE A 60 -14.11 1.71 4.97
N ALA A 61 -14.48 1.33 6.19
CA ALA A 61 -13.51 0.98 7.21
C ALA A 61 -12.93 -0.42 6.97
N THR A 62 -11.63 -0.61 7.24
CA THR A 62 -10.98 -1.93 7.14
C THR A 62 -11.65 -2.99 8.04
N LEU A 63 -12.23 -2.56 9.16
CA LEU A 63 -12.97 -3.43 10.07
C LEU A 63 -14.31 -3.89 9.49
N GLU A 64 -15.01 -3.02 8.77
CA GLU A 64 -16.28 -3.37 8.12
C GLU A 64 -16.05 -4.45 7.06
N ILE A 65 -15.02 -4.28 6.21
CA ILE A 65 -14.62 -5.30 5.24
C ILE A 65 -14.24 -6.62 5.92
N ALA A 66 -13.51 -6.55 7.04
CA ALA A 66 -13.07 -7.73 7.77
C ALA A 66 -14.26 -8.54 8.33
N VAL A 67 -15.26 -7.85 8.89
CA VAL A 67 -16.49 -8.46 9.40
C VAL A 67 -17.28 -9.07 8.26
N GLU A 68 -17.51 -8.32 7.18
CA GLU A 68 -18.34 -8.74 6.05
C GLU A 68 -17.75 -9.96 5.33
N LEU A 69 -16.44 -9.99 5.13
CA LEU A 69 -15.74 -11.09 4.49
C LEU A 69 -15.31 -12.20 5.46
N SER A 70 -15.63 -12.08 6.76
CA SER A 70 -15.21 -13.02 7.81
C SER A 70 -13.71 -13.35 7.79
N ILE A 71 -12.88 -12.33 7.56
CA ILE A 71 -11.42 -12.43 7.51
C ILE A 71 -10.77 -11.55 8.56
N SER A 72 -9.53 -11.87 8.94
CA SER A 72 -8.81 -11.05 9.91
C SER A 72 -8.55 -9.64 9.35
N LYS A 73 -8.65 -8.62 10.23
CA LYS A 73 -8.28 -7.24 9.90
C LYS A 73 -6.86 -7.14 9.31
N GLY A 74 -5.92 -7.95 9.81
CA GLY A 74 -4.55 -8.00 9.32
C GLY A 74 -4.47 -8.49 7.88
N THR A 75 -5.28 -9.49 7.52
CA THR A 75 -5.39 -9.99 6.15
C THR A 75 -5.95 -8.92 5.21
N VAL A 76 -7.03 -8.22 5.60
CA VAL A 76 -7.58 -7.11 4.80
C VAL A 76 -6.53 -6.03 4.59
N HIS A 77 -5.85 -5.60 5.66
CA HIS A 77 -4.80 -4.60 5.58
C HIS A 77 -3.67 -5.04 4.62
N HIS A 78 -3.25 -6.30 4.69
CA HIS A 78 -2.26 -6.86 3.76
C HIS A 78 -2.75 -6.83 2.31
N ILE A 79 -4.01 -7.23 2.05
CA ILE A 79 -4.59 -7.22 0.70
C ILE A 79 -4.59 -5.79 0.15
N ILE A 80 -5.11 -4.83 0.91
CA ILE A 80 -5.23 -3.43 0.49
C ILE A 80 -3.88 -2.85 0.09
N HIS A 81 -2.86 -3.00 0.94
CA HIS A 81 -1.57 -2.32 0.71
C HIS A 81 -0.57 -3.14 -0.12
N LYS A 82 -0.56 -4.46 -0.01
CA LYS A 82 0.45 -5.31 -0.66
C LYS A 82 -0.06 -6.00 -1.91
N LYS A 83 -1.36 -6.27 -2.02
CA LYS A 83 -1.94 -6.93 -3.21
C LYS A 83 -2.57 -5.94 -4.17
N LEU A 84 -3.36 -5.00 -3.65
CA LEU A 84 -4.07 -4.01 -4.45
C LEU A 84 -3.29 -2.68 -4.60
N GLY A 85 -2.34 -2.41 -3.70
CA GLY A 85 -1.53 -1.20 -3.76
C GLY A 85 -2.31 0.09 -3.44
N TYR A 86 -3.41 0.00 -2.69
CA TYR A 86 -4.15 1.18 -2.24
C TYR A 86 -3.41 1.91 -1.11
N GLY A 87 -3.42 3.23 -1.21
CA GLY A 87 -3.00 4.16 -0.18
C GLY A 87 -4.21 4.80 0.50
N LYS A 88 -4.03 5.15 1.77
CA LYS A 88 -5.05 5.81 2.58
C LYS A 88 -4.81 7.32 2.53
N VAL A 89 -5.75 8.10 1.97
CA VAL A 89 -5.62 9.56 1.83
C VAL A 89 -6.72 10.30 2.59
N CYS A 90 -6.40 11.48 3.12
CA CYS A 90 -7.40 12.35 3.74
C CYS A 90 -8.18 13.10 2.67
N GLU A 91 -9.47 13.30 2.89
CA GLU A 91 -10.28 14.14 2.02
C GLU A 91 -9.84 15.60 2.05
N GLN A 92 -9.89 16.23 0.87
CA GLN A 92 -9.67 17.65 0.76
C GLN A 92 -10.91 18.41 1.21
N TRP A 93 -10.73 19.41 2.08
CA TRP A 93 -11.80 20.34 2.44
C TRP A 93 -12.27 21.11 1.21
N VAL A 94 -13.58 21.05 0.94
CA VAL A 94 -14.23 21.85 -0.10
C VAL A 94 -15.01 22.98 0.59
N PRO A 95 -14.67 24.27 0.34
CA PRO A 95 -15.25 25.40 1.08
C PRO A 95 -16.78 25.52 1.02
N LYS A 96 -17.41 25.04 -0.06
CA LYS A 96 -18.87 25.10 -0.24
C LYS A 96 -19.34 23.97 -1.14
N HIS A 97 -20.46 23.36 -0.77
CA HIS A 97 -21.20 22.47 -1.66
C HIS A 97 -21.93 23.31 -2.72
N LEU A 98 -21.49 23.20 -3.97
CA LEU A 98 -22.01 24.02 -5.07
C LEU A 98 -23.25 23.41 -5.70
N SER A 99 -24.22 24.24 -6.03
CA SER A 99 -25.32 23.84 -6.90
C SER A 99 -24.85 23.71 -8.34
N GLU A 100 -25.61 23.00 -9.17
CA GLU A 100 -25.25 22.78 -10.58
C GLU A 100 -25.11 24.10 -11.34
N ASN A 101 -26.04 25.03 -11.16
CA ASN A 101 -25.97 26.37 -11.74
C ASN A 101 -24.69 27.13 -11.33
N GLN A 102 -24.25 26.98 -10.08
CA GLN A 102 -23.01 27.59 -9.59
C GLN A 102 -21.76 26.94 -10.21
N LYS A 103 -21.77 25.63 -10.45
CA LYS A 103 -20.68 24.94 -11.16
C LYS A 103 -20.60 25.41 -12.61
N THR A 104 -21.72 25.47 -13.32
CA THR A 104 -21.79 25.92 -14.72
C THR A 104 -21.32 27.37 -14.86
N ALA A 105 -21.77 28.26 -13.96
CA ALA A 105 -21.31 29.65 -13.95
C ALA A 105 -19.80 29.76 -13.72
N ARG A 106 -19.24 29.00 -12.75
CA ARG A 106 -17.78 28.97 -12.51
C ARG A 106 -17.01 28.42 -13.71
N MET A 107 -17.48 27.36 -14.34
CA MET A 107 -16.88 26.81 -15.56
C MET A 107 -16.86 27.84 -16.68
N GLY A 108 -17.97 28.56 -16.91
CA GLY A 108 -18.06 29.62 -17.92
C GLY A 108 -17.08 30.78 -17.65
N VAL A 109 -16.95 31.23 -16.40
CA VAL A 109 -15.97 32.26 -16.02
C VAL A 109 -14.53 31.77 -16.24
N CYS A 110 -14.19 30.55 -15.82
CA CYS A 110 -12.85 30.00 -16.07
C CYS A 110 -12.51 29.89 -17.57
N LEU A 111 -13.46 29.39 -18.38
CA LEU A 111 -13.25 29.23 -19.83
C LEU A 111 -13.10 30.58 -20.52
N THR A 112 -13.85 31.61 -20.12
CA THR A 112 -13.73 32.96 -20.68
C THR A 112 -12.45 33.68 -20.22
N GLN A 113 -11.98 33.39 -19.01
CA GLN A 113 -10.81 34.04 -18.42
C GLN A 113 -9.47 33.40 -18.90
N GLN A 114 -9.48 32.14 -19.35
CA GLN A 114 -8.34 31.48 -20.00
C GLN A 114 -7.92 32.15 -21.31
N PHE A 115 -8.83 32.84 -21.99
CA PHE A 115 -8.50 33.60 -23.21
C PHE A 115 -7.78 34.92 -22.95
N LEU A 116 -7.61 35.35 -21.69
CA LEU A 116 -7.16 36.70 -21.36
C LEU A 116 -5.91 36.84 -20.49
N LYS A 117 -5.27 35.76 -19.98
CA LYS A 117 -4.00 35.92 -19.23
C LYS A 117 -2.96 34.82 -19.47
N PRO A 118 -1.67 35.18 -19.73
CA PRO A 118 -0.56 34.26 -19.78
C PRO A 118 -0.17 33.78 -18.38
N SER A 119 0.41 32.57 -18.37
CA SER A 119 0.80 31.75 -17.22
C SER A 119 1.54 32.47 -16.10
N THR A 120 1.00 32.40 -14.87
CA THR A 120 1.78 32.57 -13.64
C THR A 120 1.51 31.39 -12.70
N PRO A 121 2.53 30.81 -12.05
CA PRO A 121 2.38 29.62 -11.23
C PRO A 121 1.68 29.98 -9.91
N PHE A 122 0.59 29.28 -9.61
CA PHE A 122 -0.14 29.40 -8.37
C PHE A 122 0.70 28.78 -7.24
N LEU A 123 1.38 29.63 -6.46
CA LEU A 123 2.12 29.21 -5.27
C LEU A 123 1.14 28.63 -4.25
N ARG A 124 1.26 27.31 -3.99
CA ARG A 124 0.65 26.64 -2.83
C ARG A 124 1.50 26.99 -1.61
N SER A 125 1.03 27.93 -0.79
CA SER A 125 1.55 28.10 0.57
C SER A 125 0.73 27.25 1.54
N GLU A 126 1.44 26.31 2.18
CA GLU A 126 1.20 25.70 3.50
C GLU A 126 0.79 26.76 4.56
N THR A 127 0.10 26.53 5.68
CA THR A 127 -0.35 25.41 6.52
C THR A 127 -1.35 26.01 7.52
N SER A 128 -2.41 25.28 7.94
CA SER A 128 -2.99 25.39 9.29
C SER A 128 -4.14 24.39 9.45
N VAL A 129 -3.84 23.37 10.25
CA VAL A 129 -4.61 22.23 10.75
C VAL A 129 -6.08 22.51 11.09
N LEU A 130 -6.97 21.69 10.51
CA LEU A 130 -8.10 21.02 11.17
C LEU A 130 -8.50 19.83 10.27
N VAL A 131 -7.97 18.65 10.60
CA VAL A 131 -8.17 17.42 9.82
C VAL A 131 -9.62 16.97 9.96
N SER A 132 -10.41 17.13 8.91
CA SER A 132 -11.64 16.35 8.75
C SER A 132 -11.24 14.92 8.43
N MET A 133 -11.51 13.97 9.34
CA MET A 133 -11.07 12.58 9.24
C MET A 133 -11.98 11.71 8.36
N ALA A 134 -12.42 12.22 7.21
CA ALA A 134 -12.99 11.35 6.18
C ALA A 134 -11.84 10.85 5.30
N ILE A 135 -11.74 9.54 5.17
CA ILE A 135 -10.56 8.89 4.60
C ILE A 135 -10.99 8.09 3.38
N ILE A 136 -10.31 8.30 2.25
CA ILE A 136 -10.56 7.65 0.97
C ILE A 136 -9.39 6.71 0.65
N TYR A 137 -9.67 5.56 0.04
CA TYR A 137 -8.65 4.75 -0.62
C TYR A 137 -8.36 5.26 -2.04
N SER A 138 -7.09 5.54 -2.34
CA SER A 138 -6.61 5.91 -3.68
C SER A 138 -5.58 4.90 -4.18
N PHE A 139 -5.55 4.62 -5.49
CA PHE A 139 -4.45 3.84 -6.07
C PHE A 139 -3.15 4.59 -5.82
N THR A 140 -2.22 3.96 -5.12
CA THR A 140 -0.84 4.47 -5.09
C THR A 140 -0.26 4.07 -6.43
N VAL A 141 -0.13 5.02 -7.37
CA VAL A 141 0.73 4.81 -8.53
C VAL A 141 2.11 4.46 -7.95
N PRO A 142 2.68 3.29 -8.27
CA PRO A 142 4.02 2.98 -7.79
C PRO A 142 4.92 4.10 -8.30
N HIS A 143 5.53 4.83 -7.36
CA HIS A 143 6.64 5.70 -7.68
C HIS A 143 7.73 4.76 -8.20
N GLU A 144 7.83 4.66 -9.53
CA GLU A 144 8.96 3.99 -10.16
C GLU A 144 10.23 4.76 -9.78
N LEU A 145 11.21 4.03 -9.26
CA LEU A 145 12.60 4.42 -9.08
C LEU A 145 13.46 3.30 -9.66
#